data_AF-A0A7U4JM20-F1
#
_entry.id   AF-A0A7U4JM20-F1
#
_cell.length_a   1.000
_cell.length_b   1.000
_cell.length_c   1.000
_cell.angle_alpha   90.00
_cell.angle_beta   90.00
_cell.angle_gamma   90.00
#
_symmetry.space_group_name_H-M   'P 1'
#
loop_
_entity.id
_entity.type
_entity.pdbx_description
1 polymer ?
#
loop_
_entity_poly.entity_id
_entity_poly.type
_entity_poly.pdbx_seq_one_letter_code
_entity_poly.pdbx_strand_id
1 'polypeptide(L)'
;MRKIGKLKKFMSLLLVTVFVSTGLTLKNVKVQAASGQSIVEYAKKFIGTPYVWGGTTPSGFDCSGFVQYVYRNAAGIELPRDTYGQLEVGTPVSQSDLQPGDLVFPNTGHVGIYVGGGQMIHSPHTNDVVKISSVYKFYTARRISGVTQYPKVASNAKPIRSSYMLIVTSPQPVRTAPVDSASVVRTLKYGDRIDIYAEYGPWSLIARGNTQQWIRSTYLAPAVPTAFNGNEKPIRTGFMLAVLQPQTVRMYPSDTGWSTGTLKYGDRVDIYAEHGPWSLVARGSTPKWIRTTYLAPVVPTASNGNEKPIRTGLMLVTPDSQTLRMYPSDTGWSTGTLNHGDRVDVYAEYGPWSLVARGATPKWIRSTYLAPAVPTADKGTESPITTTRYKVIESSVSARIYPSDTAWISDTLKKGQVIDIYAEYGDWYLVARGRTSKWVKKNVLQAI
;
A
#
# COMPACT_ATOMS: atom_id res chain seq x y z
N MET A 1 -74.09 -48.41 -16.39
CA MET A 1 -74.09 -48.07 -14.94
C MET A 1 -73.13 -46.91 -14.73
N ARG A 2 -73.64 -45.68 -14.43
CA ARG A 2 -73.43 -44.89 -13.18
C ARG A 2 -71.95 -44.59 -12.86
N LYS A 3 -71.44 -43.37 -12.61
CA LYS A 3 -71.94 -42.02 -12.20
C LYS A 3 -70.81 -40.98 -12.50
N ILE A 4 -71.08 -39.73 -12.93
CA ILE A 4 -71.10 -38.45 -12.15
C ILE A 4 -69.82 -38.27 -11.28
N GLY A 5 -69.02 -37.19 -11.24
CA GLY A 5 -69.01 -35.81 -11.78
C GLY A 5 -68.22 -34.88 -10.80
N LYS A 6 -67.62 -33.78 -11.32
CA LYS A 6 -67.12 -32.54 -10.61
C LYS A 6 -65.82 -32.66 -9.77
N LEU A 7 -64.94 -31.67 -9.55
CA LEU A 7 -64.67 -30.29 -10.03
C LEU A 7 -63.54 -29.67 -9.15
N LYS A 8 -62.67 -28.78 -9.68
CA LYS A 8 -61.78 -27.76 -9.01
C LYS A 8 -60.53 -28.32 -8.26
N LYS A 9 -59.33 -27.69 -8.22
CA LYS A 9 -58.92 -26.27 -8.29
C LYS A 9 -57.37 -26.14 -8.40
N PHE A 10 -56.90 -25.20 -9.23
CA PHE A 10 -55.76 -24.26 -9.05
C PHE A 10 -54.27 -24.69 -8.94
N MET A 11 -53.54 -24.34 -10.02
CA MET A 11 -52.28 -23.58 -10.12
C MET A 11 -51.35 -23.45 -8.89
N SER A 12 -50.09 -23.87 -9.08
CA SER A 12 -48.91 -23.05 -8.77
C SER A 12 -47.69 -23.61 -9.52
N LEU A 13 -47.32 -22.97 -10.64
CA LEU A 13 -46.08 -23.25 -11.36
C LEU A 13 -45.03 -22.27 -10.82
N LEU A 14 -44.13 -22.78 -9.99
CA LEU A 14 -43.03 -22.03 -9.40
C LEU A 14 -42.04 -21.66 -10.52
N LEU A 15 -41.97 -20.37 -10.86
CA LEU A 15 -40.92 -19.83 -11.74
C LEU A 15 -39.59 -19.88 -10.95
N VAL A 16 -38.69 -20.79 -11.30
CA VAL A 16 -37.32 -20.80 -10.79
C VAL A 16 -36.55 -19.69 -11.53
N THR A 17 -36.50 -18.51 -10.95
CA THR A 17 -35.56 -17.46 -11.35
C THR A 17 -34.18 -17.82 -10.87
N VAL A 18 -33.30 -18.20 -11.81
CA VAL A 18 -31.86 -18.34 -11.58
C VAL A 18 -31.29 -16.95 -11.28
N PHE A 19 -31.13 -16.63 -10.00
CA PHE A 19 -30.23 -15.55 -9.58
C PHE A 19 -28.80 -15.99 -9.88
N VAL A 20 -28.24 -15.50 -10.99
CA VAL A 20 -26.78 -15.45 -11.14
C VAL A 20 -26.30 -14.39 -10.17
N SER A 21 -26.07 -14.79 -8.92
CA SER A 21 -25.33 -13.98 -7.97
C SER A 21 -23.91 -13.87 -8.51
N THR A 22 -23.58 -12.73 -9.12
CA THR A 22 -22.20 -12.26 -9.22
C THR A 22 -21.73 -12.04 -7.79
N GLY A 23 -21.25 -13.13 -7.16
CA GLY A 23 -20.48 -13.06 -5.95
C GLY A 23 -19.28 -12.18 -6.25
N LEU A 24 -19.32 -10.94 -5.75
CA LEU A 24 -18.08 -10.28 -5.37
C LEU A 24 -17.44 -11.22 -4.36
N THR A 25 -16.51 -12.05 -4.83
CA THR A 25 -15.54 -12.69 -3.97
C THR A 25 -14.82 -11.54 -3.27
N LEU A 26 -15.24 -11.23 -2.05
CA LEU A 26 -14.41 -10.48 -1.12
C LEU A 26 -13.09 -11.25 -1.11
N LYS A 27 -12.07 -10.67 -1.75
CA LYS A 27 -10.70 -11.11 -1.53
C LYS A 27 -10.57 -11.15 -0.02
N ASN A 28 -10.39 -12.34 0.54
CA ASN A 28 -10.00 -12.52 1.92
C ASN A 28 -8.83 -11.55 2.14
N VAL A 29 -9.10 -10.43 2.79
CA VAL A 29 -8.05 -9.59 3.33
C VAL A 29 -7.50 -10.46 4.44
N LYS A 30 -6.49 -11.27 4.12
CA LYS A 30 -5.62 -11.83 5.15
C LYS A 30 -5.11 -10.61 5.89
N VAL A 31 -5.65 -10.36 7.08
CA VAL A 31 -5.01 -9.46 8.04
C VAL A 31 -3.60 -10.03 8.14
N GLN A 32 -2.62 -9.31 7.60
CA GLN A 32 -1.26 -9.78 7.58
C GLN A 32 -0.82 -9.88 9.03
N ALA A 33 -0.71 -11.11 9.53
CA ALA A 33 -0.29 -11.39 10.89
C ALA A 33 0.99 -10.61 11.20
N ALA A 34 0.97 -9.84 12.29
CA ALA A 34 2.12 -9.03 12.69
C ALA A 34 3.37 -9.90 12.79
N SER A 35 4.48 -9.44 12.24
CA SER A 35 5.74 -10.17 12.33
C SER A 35 6.42 -9.88 13.67
N GLY A 36 7.19 -10.84 14.18
CA GLY A 36 8.05 -10.62 15.34
C GLY A 36 8.92 -9.36 15.22
N GLN A 37 9.41 -9.06 14.01
CA GLN A 37 10.12 -7.80 13.75
C GLN A 37 9.26 -6.56 13.95
N SER A 38 8.03 -6.55 13.42
CA SER A 38 7.13 -5.40 13.58
C SER A 38 6.79 -5.13 15.06
N ILE A 39 6.69 -6.19 15.87
CA ILE A 39 6.51 -6.09 17.32
C ILE A 39 7.73 -5.43 17.97
N VAL A 40 8.94 -5.87 17.62
CA VAL A 40 10.19 -5.28 18.12
C VAL A 40 10.33 -3.81 17.69
N GLU A 41 10.05 -3.48 16.43
CA GLU A 41 10.10 -2.09 15.95
C GLU A 41 9.07 -1.19 16.62
N TYR A 42 7.88 -1.72 16.92
CA TYR A 42 6.89 -1.00 17.71
C TYR A 42 7.37 -0.79 19.16
N ALA A 43 7.93 -1.83 19.78
CA ALA A 43 8.47 -1.78 21.14
C ALA A 43 9.57 -0.72 21.32
N LYS A 44 10.46 -0.57 20.31
CA LYS A 44 11.55 0.42 20.33
C LYS A 44 11.08 1.87 20.48
N LYS A 45 9.83 2.20 20.13
CA LYS A 45 9.26 3.54 20.29
C LYS A 45 9.17 4.00 21.75
N PHE A 46 9.22 3.07 22.69
CA PHE A 46 9.08 3.34 24.13
C PHE A 46 10.41 3.27 24.88
N ILE A 47 11.54 3.14 24.19
CA ILE A 47 12.86 3.22 24.85
C ILE A 47 12.96 4.55 25.59
N GLY A 48 13.36 4.48 26.86
CA GLY A 48 13.43 5.64 27.76
C GLY A 48 12.17 5.87 28.60
N THR A 49 11.06 5.16 28.36
CA THR A 49 9.88 5.25 29.23
C THR A 49 10.20 4.72 30.64
N PRO A 50 9.90 5.46 31.72
CA PRO A 50 10.19 5.04 33.09
C PRO A 50 9.48 3.75 33.50
N TYR A 51 10.14 2.97 34.38
CA TYR A 51 9.48 1.88 35.06
C TYR A 51 8.47 2.41 36.09
N VAL A 52 7.24 1.89 36.06
CA VAL A 52 6.22 2.14 37.09
C VAL A 52 5.58 0.81 37.44
N TRP A 53 5.63 0.40 38.71
CA TRP A 53 4.98 -0.81 39.19
C TRP A 53 3.47 -0.74 38.89
N GLY A 54 2.92 -1.76 38.24
CA GLY A 54 1.52 -1.75 37.82
C GLY A 54 1.25 -0.95 36.54
N GLY A 55 2.24 -0.27 35.96
CA GLY A 55 2.10 0.59 34.79
C GLY A 55 1.84 -0.16 33.49
N THR A 56 0.91 0.34 32.68
CA THR A 56 0.48 -0.30 31.41
C THR A 56 0.35 0.70 30.25
N THR A 57 0.92 1.90 30.38
CA THR A 57 0.76 3.00 29.43
C THR A 57 2.10 3.69 29.14
N PRO A 58 2.23 4.46 28.04
CA PRO A 58 3.47 5.18 27.72
C PRO A 58 3.96 6.20 28.76
N SER A 59 3.13 6.54 29.75
CA SER A 59 3.52 7.35 30.92
C SER A 59 4.36 6.56 31.94
N GLY A 60 4.39 5.24 31.84
CA GLY A 60 5.18 4.37 32.72
C GLY A 60 4.72 2.91 32.62
N PHE A 61 5.68 1.99 32.56
CA PHE A 61 5.40 0.56 32.39
C PHE A 61 6.07 -0.30 33.45
N ASP A 62 5.43 -1.37 33.90
CA ASP A 62 6.16 -2.53 34.42
C ASP A 62 6.47 -3.53 33.30
N CYS A 63 7.18 -4.62 33.62
CA CYS A 63 7.67 -5.57 32.62
C CYS A 63 6.54 -6.21 31.80
N SER A 64 5.52 -6.76 32.47
CA SER A 64 4.40 -7.44 31.84
C SER A 64 3.41 -6.47 31.19
N GLY A 65 3.21 -5.28 31.78
CA GLY A 65 2.42 -4.19 31.23
C GLY A 65 3.02 -3.58 29.96
N PHE A 66 4.35 -3.46 29.88
CA PHE A 66 5.05 -3.10 28.66
C PHE A 66 4.80 -4.11 27.54
N VAL A 67 5.03 -5.40 27.82
CA VAL A 67 4.84 -6.49 26.86
C VAL A 67 3.39 -6.55 26.37
N GLN A 68 2.43 -6.49 27.28
CA GLN A 68 1.00 -6.48 26.96
C GLN A 68 0.65 -5.29 26.05
N TYR A 69 1.10 -4.08 26.40
CA TYR A 69 0.83 -2.88 25.63
C TYR A 69 1.40 -2.99 24.20
N VAL A 70 2.64 -3.44 24.06
CA VAL A 70 3.29 -3.61 22.76
C VAL A 70 2.50 -4.59 21.90
N TYR A 71 2.16 -5.77 22.43
CA TYR A 71 1.46 -6.81 21.68
C TYR A 71 0.04 -6.41 21.27
N ARG A 72 -0.70 -5.76 22.17
CA ARG A 72 -2.04 -5.24 21.87
C ARG A 72 -2.01 -4.25 20.72
N ASN A 73 -1.07 -3.31 20.73
CA ASN A 73 -1.04 -2.24 19.73
C ASN A 73 -0.30 -2.60 18.43
N ALA A 74 0.70 -3.47 18.49
CA ALA A 74 1.47 -3.88 17.31
C ALA A 74 0.81 -5.03 16.54
N ALA A 75 0.14 -5.94 17.25
CA ALA A 75 -0.38 -7.18 16.69
C ALA A 75 -1.87 -7.41 16.94
N GLY A 76 -2.54 -6.57 17.75
CA GLY A 76 -3.93 -6.82 18.14
C GLY A 76 -4.11 -8.02 19.06
N ILE A 77 -3.02 -8.46 19.72
CA ILE A 77 -3.02 -9.65 20.58
C ILE A 77 -3.10 -9.21 22.04
N GLU A 78 -4.16 -9.61 22.73
CA GLU A 78 -4.30 -9.37 24.17
C GLU A 78 -3.51 -10.43 24.94
N LEU A 79 -2.49 -9.99 25.68
CA LEU A 79 -1.74 -10.85 26.59
C LEU A 79 -2.25 -10.69 28.02
N PRO A 80 -2.12 -11.71 28.89
CA PRO A 80 -2.39 -11.58 30.31
C PRO A 80 -1.61 -10.42 30.93
N ARG A 81 -2.22 -9.77 31.94
CA ARG A 81 -1.65 -8.58 32.56
C ARG A 81 -0.36 -8.87 33.31
N ASP A 82 -0.27 -10.02 33.97
CA ASP A 82 0.88 -10.38 34.80
C ASP A 82 1.81 -11.39 34.12
N THR A 83 3.04 -11.47 34.65
CA THR A 83 4.10 -12.34 34.13
C THR A 83 3.73 -13.82 34.21
N TYR A 84 2.95 -14.24 35.22
CA TYR A 84 2.56 -15.63 35.42
C TYR A 84 1.57 -16.10 34.36
N GLY A 85 0.58 -15.28 34.01
CA GLY A 85 -0.30 -15.55 32.88
C GLY A 85 0.46 -15.53 31.55
N GLN A 86 1.41 -14.60 31.39
CA GLN A 86 2.25 -14.55 30.19
C GLN A 86 3.19 -15.78 30.06
N LEU A 87 3.51 -16.47 31.15
CA LEU A 87 4.22 -17.74 31.11
C LEU A 87 3.38 -18.88 30.53
N GLU A 88 2.05 -18.77 30.46
CA GLU A 88 1.18 -19.88 30.03
C GLU A 88 0.61 -19.69 28.61
N VAL A 89 0.96 -18.59 27.94
CA VAL A 89 0.50 -18.32 26.57
C VAL A 89 1.49 -18.78 25.51
N GLY A 90 0.98 -19.10 24.33
CA GLY A 90 1.81 -19.48 23.19
C GLY A 90 2.50 -20.84 23.36
N THR A 91 3.55 -21.06 22.58
CA THR A 91 4.32 -22.32 22.61
C THR A 91 5.68 -22.11 23.29
N PRO A 92 6.15 -23.04 24.14
CA PRO A 92 7.51 -22.98 24.67
C PRO A 92 8.56 -22.98 23.56
N VAL A 93 9.63 -22.20 23.75
CA VAL A 93 10.73 -22.05 22.79
C VAL A 93 12.06 -22.31 23.50
N SER A 94 12.94 -23.08 22.86
CA SER A 94 14.31 -23.29 23.34
C SER A 94 15.15 -22.03 23.14
N GLN A 95 16.19 -21.82 23.95
CA GLN A 95 17.08 -20.66 23.81
C GLN A 95 17.71 -20.56 22.39
N SER A 96 18.04 -21.70 21.78
CA SER A 96 18.59 -21.79 20.42
C SER A 96 17.58 -21.48 19.32
N ASP A 97 16.28 -21.58 19.60
CA ASP A 97 15.20 -21.33 18.65
C ASP A 97 14.55 -19.95 18.81
N LEU A 98 15.10 -19.09 19.68
CA LEU A 98 14.58 -17.74 19.90
C LEU A 98 14.55 -16.93 18.61
N GLN A 99 13.40 -16.32 18.36
CA GLN A 99 13.17 -15.41 17.24
C GLN A 99 12.67 -14.07 17.75
N PRO A 100 13.00 -12.96 17.06
CA PRO A 100 12.51 -11.64 17.41
C PRO A 100 10.99 -11.66 17.64
N GLY A 101 10.54 -11.02 18.70
CA GLY A 101 9.14 -11.05 19.13
C GLY A 101 8.87 -12.07 20.23
N ASP A 102 9.57 -13.20 20.33
CA ASP A 102 9.33 -14.19 21.40
C ASP A 102 9.42 -13.53 22.79
N LEU A 103 8.54 -13.91 23.71
CA LEU A 103 8.64 -13.50 25.10
C LEU A 103 9.75 -14.29 25.77
N VAL A 104 10.65 -13.61 26.45
CA VAL A 104 11.78 -14.23 27.16
C VAL A 104 11.69 -13.90 28.63
N PHE A 105 11.82 -14.95 29.45
CA PHE A 105 11.70 -14.88 30.89
C PHE A 105 13.04 -15.27 31.51
N PRO A 106 13.79 -14.33 32.11
CA PRO A 106 15.02 -14.65 32.84
C PRO A 106 14.76 -15.36 34.18
N ASN A 107 13.55 -15.20 34.72
CA ASN A 107 12.98 -15.86 35.89
C ASN A 107 11.45 -15.76 35.81
N THR A 108 10.72 -16.29 36.79
CA THR A 108 9.24 -16.27 36.80
C THR A 108 8.62 -14.89 37.00
N GLY A 109 9.37 -13.93 37.56
CA GLY A 109 8.88 -12.59 37.89
C GLY A 109 9.18 -11.52 36.83
N HIS A 110 9.94 -11.83 35.78
CA HIS A 110 10.34 -10.86 34.77
C HIS A 110 10.15 -11.36 33.34
N VAL A 111 9.74 -10.45 32.46
CA VAL A 111 9.54 -10.72 31.03
C VAL A 111 10.10 -9.59 30.17
N GLY A 112 10.63 -9.96 29.01
CA GLY A 112 10.99 -9.05 27.94
C GLY A 112 10.62 -9.62 26.58
N ILE A 113 10.74 -8.80 25.54
CA ILE A 113 10.55 -9.21 24.15
C ILE A 113 11.93 -9.45 23.54
N TYR A 114 12.20 -10.65 23.03
CA TYR A 114 13.46 -10.94 22.36
C TYR A 114 13.62 -10.06 21.11
N VAL A 115 14.77 -9.41 20.96
CA VAL A 115 15.06 -8.57 19.80
C VAL A 115 16.08 -9.19 18.85
N GLY A 116 16.59 -10.38 19.17
CA GLY A 116 17.68 -11.04 18.44
C GLY A 116 19.07 -10.77 19.03
N GLY A 117 20.04 -11.59 18.62
CA GLY A 117 21.44 -11.44 19.05
C GLY A 117 21.67 -11.66 20.55
N GLY A 118 20.83 -12.45 21.21
CA GLY A 118 20.92 -12.66 22.67
C GLY A 118 20.40 -11.47 23.50
N GLN A 119 19.69 -10.53 22.90
CA GLN A 119 19.16 -9.33 23.56
C GLN A 119 17.64 -9.35 23.69
N MET A 120 17.12 -8.62 24.66
CA MET A 120 15.69 -8.35 24.85
C MET A 120 15.44 -6.86 25.08
N ILE A 121 14.26 -6.39 24.68
CA ILE A 121 13.71 -5.10 25.11
C ILE A 121 12.75 -5.34 26.26
N HIS A 122 12.90 -4.59 27.36
CA HIS A 122 12.11 -4.78 28.58
C HIS A 122 11.97 -3.49 29.40
N SER A 123 11.04 -3.47 30.35
CA SER A 123 10.99 -2.48 31.45
C SER A 123 11.50 -3.18 32.73
N PRO A 124 12.75 -2.98 33.15
CA PRO A 124 13.44 -3.90 34.06
C PRO A 124 13.00 -3.81 35.54
N HIS A 125 13.04 -2.62 36.14
CA HIS A 125 12.70 -2.40 37.56
C HIS A 125 12.59 -0.90 37.88
N THR A 126 12.11 -0.57 39.08
CA THR A 126 12.06 0.78 39.62
C THR A 126 13.40 1.52 39.46
N ASN A 127 13.33 2.82 39.18
CA ASN A 127 14.48 3.71 38.90
C ASN A 127 15.27 3.35 37.63
N ASP A 128 14.64 2.68 36.69
CA ASP A 128 15.20 2.38 35.38
C ASP A 128 14.15 2.65 34.29
N VAL A 129 14.54 2.47 33.03
CA VAL A 129 13.72 2.77 31.86
C VAL A 129 13.62 1.57 30.94
N VAL A 130 12.61 1.60 30.06
CA VAL A 130 12.53 0.66 28.93
C VAL A 130 13.81 0.76 28.11
N LYS A 131 14.50 -0.36 27.94
CA LYS A 131 15.78 -0.43 27.21
C LYS A 131 16.01 -1.79 26.58
N ILE A 132 16.98 -1.83 25.67
CA ILE A 132 17.53 -3.08 25.13
C ILE A 132 18.72 -3.48 25.98
N SER A 133 18.72 -4.72 26.47
CA SER A 133 19.83 -5.29 27.23
C SER A 133 19.98 -6.78 26.92
N SER A 134 21.10 -7.39 27.34
CA SER A 134 21.31 -8.83 27.16
C SER A 134 20.27 -9.65 27.93
N VAL A 135 19.87 -10.79 27.35
CA VAL A 135 19.16 -11.84 28.10
C VAL A 135 20.15 -12.44 29.10
N TYR A 136 20.16 -11.89 30.31
CA TYR A 136 21.17 -12.18 31.35
C TYR A 136 21.00 -13.55 32.02
N LYS A 137 19.81 -14.16 31.91
CA LYS A 137 19.50 -15.53 32.34
C LYS A 137 18.37 -16.04 31.44
N PHE A 138 18.30 -17.35 31.24
CA PHE A 138 17.23 -18.00 30.48
C PHE A 138 16.50 -18.99 31.40
N TYR A 139 15.28 -18.65 31.82
CA TYR A 139 14.39 -19.59 32.51
C TYR A 139 13.48 -20.29 31.49
N THR A 140 12.75 -19.51 30.68
CA THR A 140 11.95 -20.04 29.57
C THR A 140 11.67 -18.95 28.54
N ALA A 141 11.07 -19.34 27.42
CA ALA A 141 10.55 -18.42 26.42
C ALA A 141 9.24 -18.92 25.82
N ARG A 142 8.39 -17.99 25.39
CA ARG A 142 7.09 -18.26 24.78
C ARG A 142 6.97 -17.58 23.43
N ARG A 143 6.57 -18.34 22.42
CA ARG A 143 6.22 -17.84 21.10
C ARG A 143 4.73 -17.66 21.00
N ILE A 144 4.31 -16.41 20.81
CA ILE A 144 2.89 -16.05 20.78
C ILE A 144 2.27 -16.47 19.44
N SER A 145 1.13 -17.15 19.53
CA SER A 145 0.36 -17.58 18.35
C SER A 145 -0.16 -16.37 17.58
N GLY A 146 -0.20 -16.45 16.24
CA GLY A 146 -0.60 -15.32 15.39
C GLY A 146 0.51 -14.32 15.09
N VAL A 147 1.72 -14.51 15.62
CA VAL A 147 2.91 -13.74 15.24
C VAL A 147 3.69 -14.44 14.13
N THR A 148 3.90 -13.76 13.01
CA THR A 148 4.67 -14.28 11.86
C THR A 148 6.16 -14.37 12.20
N GLN A 149 6.66 -15.60 12.18
CA GLN A 149 8.07 -15.96 12.36
C GLN A 149 8.86 -15.76 11.06
N TYR A 150 10.18 -15.53 11.14
CA TYR A 150 10.99 -15.50 9.93
C TYR A 150 11.22 -16.92 9.41
N PRO A 151 11.29 -17.12 8.09
CA PRO A 151 11.28 -18.46 7.51
C PRO A 151 12.59 -19.21 7.76
N LYS A 152 12.50 -20.40 8.36
CA LYS A 152 13.56 -21.42 8.28
C LYS A 152 13.51 -22.03 6.88
N VAL A 153 14.48 -21.67 6.04
CA VAL A 153 14.56 -22.08 4.63
C VAL A 153 15.50 -23.26 4.52
N ALA A 154 15.00 -24.37 3.95
CA ALA A 154 15.77 -25.58 3.72
C ALA A 154 17.03 -25.31 2.87
N SER A 155 18.12 -26.00 3.17
CA SER A 155 19.41 -25.84 2.49
C SER A 155 19.32 -26.04 0.97
N ASN A 156 18.41 -26.91 0.52
CA ASN A 156 18.18 -27.28 -0.88
C ASN A 156 17.08 -26.46 -1.59
N ALA A 157 16.52 -25.42 -0.96
CA ALA A 157 15.49 -24.62 -1.61
C ALA A 157 16.00 -24.02 -2.95
N LYS A 158 15.12 -23.44 -3.76
CA LYS A 158 15.53 -22.60 -4.91
C LYS A 158 15.46 -21.12 -4.52
N PRO A 159 16.24 -20.23 -5.16
CA PRO A 159 16.08 -18.79 -4.97
C PRO A 159 14.71 -18.33 -5.45
N ILE A 160 14.08 -17.45 -4.66
CA ILE A 160 12.83 -16.76 -5.05
C ILE A 160 13.12 -15.60 -5.99
N ARG A 161 14.33 -15.03 -5.91
CA ARG A 161 14.85 -14.03 -6.84
C ARG A 161 16.33 -14.33 -7.06
N SER A 162 16.75 -14.31 -8.32
CA SER A 162 18.15 -14.55 -8.68
C SER A 162 18.77 -13.30 -9.28
N SER A 163 20.10 -13.26 -9.35
CA SER A 163 20.84 -12.14 -9.95
C SER A 163 20.54 -10.80 -9.27
N TYR A 164 20.77 -10.70 -7.96
CA TYR A 164 20.80 -9.43 -7.23
C TYR A 164 22.24 -9.03 -6.92
N MET A 165 22.49 -7.76 -6.61
CA MET A 165 23.81 -7.30 -6.19
C MET A 165 23.72 -6.32 -5.02
N LEU A 166 24.79 -6.23 -4.24
CA LEU A 166 24.98 -5.13 -3.30
C LEU A 166 25.27 -3.82 -4.05
N ILE A 167 24.48 -2.78 -3.82
CA ILE A 167 24.56 -1.50 -4.56
C ILE A 167 25.14 -0.35 -3.73
N VAL A 168 25.47 -0.58 -2.47
CA VAL A 168 26.08 0.44 -1.60
C VAL A 168 27.60 0.28 -1.60
N THR A 169 28.32 1.41 -1.61
CA THR A 169 29.79 1.46 -1.70
C THR A 169 30.47 1.10 -0.39
N SER A 170 29.82 1.36 0.75
CA SER A 170 30.31 0.91 2.06
C SER A 170 30.01 -0.57 2.27
N PRO A 171 30.97 -1.37 2.76
CA PRO A 171 30.74 -2.77 3.08
C PRO A 171 29.58 -2.94 4.06
N GLN A 172 28.68 -3.89 3.78
CA GLN A 172 27.48 -4.12 4.58
C GLN A 172 27.54 -5.42 5.36
N PRO A 173 27.10 -5.42 6.63
CA PRO A 173 27.10 -6.62 7.45
C PRO A 173 26.01 -7.60 6.99
N VAL A 174 26.42 -8.85 6.82
CA VAL A 174 25.53 -10.01 6.69
C VAL A 174 25.39 -10.64 8.07
N ARG A 175 24.16 -10.89 8.50
CA ARG A 175 23.85 -11.27 9.88
C ARG A 175 23.23 -12.65 9.99
N THR A 176 23.35 -13.26 11.16
CA THR A 176 22.81 -14.60 11.47
C THR A 176 21.27 -14.62 11.58
N ALA A 177 20.63 -13.46 11.76
CA ALA A 177 19.18 -13.32 11.85
C ALA A 177 18.75 -11.95 11.26
N PRO A 178 17.47 -11.79 10.87
CA PRO A 178 16.97 -10.56 10.24
C PRO A 178 16.71 -9.42 11.25
N VAL A 179 17.76 -9.04 11.99
CA VAL A 179 17.76 -8.00 13.03
C VAL A 179 19.13 -7.35 13.14
N ASP A 180 19.18 -6.05 13.45
CA ASP A 180 20.44 -5.31 13.51
C ASP A 180 21.37 -5.73 14.65
N SER A 181 20.83 -6.29 15.74
CA SER A 181 21.63 -6.80 16.87
C SER A 181 22.25 -8.17 16.62
N ALA A 182 21.84 -8.87 15.56
CA ALA A 182 22.37 -10.21 15.27
C ALA A 182 23.85 -10.16 14.89
N SER A 183 24.58 -11.21 15.29
CA SER A 183 26.00 -11.38 14.99
C SER A 183 26.27 -11.28 13.50
N VAL A 184 27.35 -10.57 13.16
CA VAL A 184 27.82 -10.43 11.78
C VAL A 184 28.56 -11.71 11.39
N VAL A 185 28.13 -12.35 10.31
CA VAL A 185 28.75 -13.56 9.74
C VAL A 185 29.91 -13.17 8.82
N ARG A 186 29.68 -12.15 7.98
CA ARG A 186 30.65 -11.58 7.03
C ARG A 186 30.17 -10.21 6.58
N THR A 187 30.98 -9.52 5.78
CA THR A 187 30.56 -8.33 5.05
C THR A 187 30.44 -8.62 3.56
N LEU A 188 29.47 -7.99 2.90
CA LEU A 188 29.44 -7.91 1.44
C LEU A 188 29.97 -6.55 1.00
N LYS A 189 30.61 -6.52 -0.15
CA LYS A 189 31.10 -5.31 -0.81
C LYS A 189 30.26 -5.00 -2.05
N TYR A 190 30.37 -3.75 -2.51
CA TYR A 190 29.72 -3.31 -3.73
C TYR A 190 29.96 -4.28 -4.89
N GLY A 191 28.89 -4.58 -5.62
CA GLY A 191 28.93 -5.44 -6.81
C GLY A 191 28.88 -6.95 -6.51
N ASP A 192 28.98 -7.37 -5.25
CA ASP A 192 28.82 -8.78 -4.88
C ASP A 192 27.45 -9.28 -5.35
N ARG A 193 27.47 -10.32 -6.18
CA ARG A 193 26.26 -10.97 -6.72
C ARG A 193 25.70 -11.93 -5.70
N ILE A 194 24.39 -11.88 -5.50
CA ILE A 194 23.67 -12.68 -4.53
C ILE A 194 22.35 -13.16 -5.12
N ASP A 195 21.88 -14.30 -4.64
CA ASP A 195 20.52 -14.75 -4.82
C ASP A 195 19.74 -14.53 -3.52
N ILE A 196 18.42 -14.34 -3.65
CA ILE A 196 17.51 -14.14 -2.52
C ILE A 196 16.63 -15.38 -2.38
N TYR A 197 16.61 -15.92 -1.17
CA TYR A 197 15.95 -17.19 -0.82
C TYR A 197 14.67 -17.01 -0.01
N ALA A 198 14.56 -15.89 0.70
CA ALA A 198 13.36 -15.47 1.41
C ALA A 198 13.46 -13.98 1.72
N GLU A 199 12.31 -13.38 2.03
CA GLU A 199 12.20 -12.00 2.49
C GLU A 199 11.46 -11.99 3.83
N TYR A 200 11.88 -11.12 4.75
CA TYR A 200 11.25 -10.93 6.05
C TYR A 200 11.36 -9.46 6.47
N GLY A 201 10.28 -8.70 6.28
CA GLY A 201 10.30 -7.26 6.49
C GLY A 201 11.38 -6.58 5.64
N PRO A 202 12.28 -5.77 6.23
CA PRO A 202 13.35 -5.09 5.49
C PRO A 202 14.59 -5.99 5.24
N TRP A 203 14.48 -7.31 5.42
CA TRP A 203 15.58 -8.25 5.30
C TRP A 203 15.39 -9.25 4.16
N SER A 204 16.50 -9.58 3.49
CA SER A 204 16.59 -10.62 2.48
C SER A 204 17.55 -11.71 2.96
N LEU A 205 17.11 -12.97 2.86
CA LEU A 205 17.94 -14.14 3.11
C LEU A 205 18.78 -14.44 1.87
N ILE A 206 20.10 -14.40 2.01
CA ILE A 206 21.06 -14.51 0.90
C ILE A 206 21.93 -15.77 0.92
N ALA A 207 21.90 -16.52 2.02
CA ALA A 207 22.47 -17.86 2.07
C ALA A 207 21.68 -18.75 3.03
N ARG A 208 21.61 -20.02 2.69
CA ARG A 208 20.95 -21.09 3.46
C ARG A 208 22.01 -22.09 3.90
N GLY A 209 21.72 -22.85 4.95
CA GLY A 209 22.67 -23.81 5.53
C GLY A 209 22.53 -23.85 7.05
N ASN A 210 23.59 -24.29 7.73
CA ASN A 210 23.60 -24.39 9.21
C ASN A 210 23.33 -23.04 9.88
N THR A 211 23.77 -21.94 9.26
CA THR A 211 23.46 -20.58 9.70
C THR A 211 22.90 -19.79 8.52
N GLN A 212 21.64 -19.39 8.63
CA GLN A 212 21.01 -18.49 7.67
C GLN A 212 21.69 -17.11 7.67
N GLN A 213 21.85 -16.54 6.49
CA GLN A 213 22.55 -15.25 6.31
C GLN A 213 21.60 -14.20 5.75
N TRP A 214 21.38 -13.14 6.53
CA TRP A 214 20.43 -12.08 6.25
C TRP A 214 21.14 -10.75 6.01
N ILE A 215 20.61 -9.95 5.08
CA ILE A 215 21.09 -8.58 4.82
C ILE A 215 19.87 -7.66 4.61
N ARG A 216 20.02 -6.36 4.88
CA ARG A 216 18.95 -5.40 4.59
C ARG A 216 18.68 -5.34 3.09
N SER A 217 17.42 -5.50 2.71
CA SER A 217 16.95 -5.49 1.33
C SER A 217 17.24 -4.17 0.63
N THR A 218 17.30 -3.05 1.37
CA THR A 218 17.62 -1.72 0.85
C THR A 218 19.03 -1.61 0.26
N TYR A 219 19.93 -2.52 0.59
CA TYR A 219 21.29 -2.56 0.03
C TYR A 219 21.38 -3.37 -1.25
N LEU A 220 20.29 -4.04 -1.63
CA LEU A 220 20.23 -4.93 -2.77
C LEU A 220 19.43 -4.29 -3.89
N ALA A 221 19.80 -4.59 -5.13
CA ALA A 221 18.97 -4.32 -6.29
C ALA A 221 19.11 -5.47 -7.30
N PRO A 222 18.16 -5.62 -8.23
CA PRO A 222 18.34 -6.51 -9.37
C PRO A 222 19.66 -6.21 -10.06
N ALA A 223 20.51 -7.23 -10.10
CA ALA A 223 21.77 -7.16 -10.77
C ALA A 223 21.52 -7.15 -12.26
N VAL A 224 21.91 -6.05 -12.89
CA VAL A 224 21.79 -5.90 -14.33
C VAL A 224 22.89 -6.75 -14.97
N PRO A 225 22.58 -7.64 -15.93
CA PRO A 225 23.56 -8.29 -16.78
C PRO A 225 24.48 -7.24 -17.39
N THR A 226 25.75 -7.58 -17.57
CA THR A 226 26.78 -6.65 -18.09
C THR A 226 26.69 -6.43 -19.60
N ALA A 227 25.69 -6.99 -20.28
CA ALA A 227 25.41 -6.76 -21.69
C ALA A 227 23.96 -7.16 -22.02
N PHE A 228 23.33 -6.44 -22.95
CA PHE A 228 22.18 -6.95 -23.68
C PHE A 228 22.67 -8.05 -24.63
N ASN A 229 22.11 -9.25 -24.56
CA ASN A 229 22.27 -10.24 -25.64
C ASN A 229 21.19 -10.10 -26.73
N GLY A 230 20.30 -9.11 -26.59
CA GLY A 230 19.26 -8.77 -27.56
C GLY A 230 17.95 -9.52 -27.35
N ASN A 231 17.88 -10.44 -26.39
CA ASN A 231 16.69 -11.24 -26.11
C ASN A 231 15.89 -10.77 -24.90
N GLU A 232 16.35 -9.73 -24.20
CA GLU A 232 15.69 -9.20 -23.02
C GLU A 232 14.41 -8.44 -23.39
N LYS A 233 13.26 -8.94 -22.93
CA LYS A 233 11.98 -8.25 -23.12
C LYS A 233 11.78 -7.18 -22.04
N PRO A 234 11.46 -5.93 -22.41
CA PRO A 234 11.04 -4.93 -21.44
C PRO A 234 9.74 -5.35 -20.75
N ILE A 235 9.59 -5.00 -19.48
CA ILE A 235 8.35 -5.22 -18.71
C ILE A 235 7.28 -4.18 -19.07
N ARG A 236 7.71 -3.00 -19.56
CA ARG A 236 6.84 -1.94 -20.07
C ARG A 236 7.51 -1.22 -21.22
N THR A 237 6.77 -0.92 -22.28
CA THR A 237 7.29 -0.27 -23.48
C THR A 237 6.67 1.11 -23.69
N GLY A 238 7.36 1.95 -24.46
CA GLY A 238 6.80 3.20 -24.95
C GLY A 238 6.77 4.30 -23.89
N PHE A 239 7.90 4.55 -23.24
CA PHE A 239 8.08 5.67 -22.31
C PHE A 239 9.05 6.70 -22.89
N MET A 240 9.07 7.88 -22.31
CA MET A 240 10.07 8.91 -22.61
C MET A 240 10.42 9.71 -21.36
N LEU A 241 11.58 10.38 -21.39
CA LEU A 241 11.88 11.42 -20.41
C LEU A 241 10.97 12.63 -20.62
N ALA A 242 10.17 12.95 -19.60
CA ALA A 242 9.11 13.96 -19.65
C ALA A 242 9.41 15.23 -18.82
N VAL A 243 10.68 15.45 -18.47
CA VAL A 243 11.16 16.65 -17.79
C VAL A 243 12.14 17.42 -18.70
N LEU A 244 12.09 18.76 -18.66
CA LEU A 244 12.89 19.62 -19.54
C LEU A 244 14.39 19.57 -19.23
N GLN A 245 14.72 19.50 -17.94
CA GLN A 245 16.11 19.42 -17.52
C GLN A 245 16.64 17.99 -17.75
N PRO A 246 17.81 17.83 -18.39
CA PRO A 246 18.45 16.54 -18.53
C PRO A 246 18.60 15.84 -17.18
N GLN A 247 18.28 14.55 -17.14
CA GLN A 247 18.31 13.76 -15.91
C GLN A 247 19.44 12.76 -15.96
N THR A 248 20.19 12.69 -14.86
CA THR A 248 21.26 11.73 -14.68
C THR A 248 20.71 10.31 -14.64
N VAL A 249 21.26 9.44 -15.48
CA VAL A 249 21.08 8.00 -15.36
C VAL A 249 22.22 7.40 -14.56
N ARG A 250 21.91 6.36 -13.80
CA ARG A 250 22.82 5.83 -12.80
C ARG A 250 23.04 4.35 -12.96
N MET A 251 24.22 3.89 -12.53
CA MET A 251 24.59 2.48 -12.60
C MET A 251 23.71 1.59 -11.70
N TYR A 252 23.10 2.15 -10.65
CA TYR A 252 22.23 1.45 -9.70
C TYR A 252 21.13 2.40 -9.16
N PRO A 253 20.02 1.86 -8.61
CA PRO A 253 18.84 2.64 -8.21
C PRO A 253 19.05 3.39 -6.87
N SER A 254 19.94 4.38 -6.87
CA SER A 254 20.26 5.24 -5.72
C SER A 254 20.63 6.65 -6.17
N ASP A 255 20.29 7.67 -5.40
CA ASP A 255 20.68 9.07 -5.69
C ASP A 255 22.20 9.29 -5.57
N THR A 256 22.87 8.46 -4.78
CA THR A 256 24.34 8.44 -4.67
C THR A 256 24.99 7.57 -5.74
N GLY A 257 24.20 6.96 -6.62
CA GLY A 257 24.72 6.05 -7.62
C GLY A 257 25.56 6.73 -8.69
N TRP A 258 26.64 6.06 -9.10
CA TRP A 258 27.54 6.61 -10.13
C TRP A 258 26.76 6.93 -11.41
N SER A 259 27.01 8.15 -11.92
CA SER A 259 26.43 8.62 -13.17
C SER A 259 27.00 7.82 -14.34
N THR A 260 26.12 7.32 -15.20
CA THR A 260 26.47 6.59 -16.43
C THR A 260 26.03 7.36 -17.69
N GLY A 261 25.65 8.63 -17.51
CA GLY A 261 25.22 9.54 -18.57
C GLY A 261 23.98 10.34 -18.16
N THR A 262 23.33 10.94 -19.16
CA THR A 262 22.06 11.64 -18.98
C THR A 262 21.04 11.19 -20.03
N LEU A 263 19.76 11.26 -19.68
CA LEU A 263 18.69 11.34 -20.64
C LEU A 263 18.27 12.79 -20.80
N LYS A 264 17.90 13.16 -22.01
CA LYS A 264 17.34 14.47 -22.36
C LYS A 264 15.86 14.34 -22.64
N TYR A 265 15.19 15.49 -22.61
CA TYR A 265 13.78 15.57 -22.94
C TYR A 265 13.49 14.89 -24.29
N GLY A 266 12.44 14.07 -24.34
CA GLY A 266 12.04 13.38 -25.57
C GLY A 266 12.74 12.03 -25.80
N ASP A 267 13.81 11.72 -25.07
CA ASP A 267 14.49 10.43 -25.18
C ASP A 267 13.52 9.30 -24.86
N ARG A 268 13.26 8.45 -25.84
CA ARG A 268 12.39 7.29 -25.69
C ARG A 268 13.12 6.17 -24.98
N VAL A 269 12.42 5.50 -24.08
CA VAL A 269 12.93 4.41 -23.28
C VAL A 269 11.88 3.33 -23.09
N ASP A 270 12.33 2.10 -22.93
CA ASP A 270 11.51 1.01 -22.39
C ASP A 270 11.99 0.69 -20.97
N ILE A 271 11.12 0.15 -20.13
CA ILE A 271 11.42 -0.20 -18.75
C ILE A 271 11.65 -1.70 -18.67
N TYR A 272 12.83 -2.10 -18.18
CA TYR A 272 13.25 -3.50 -18.06
C TYR A 272 13.15 -4.05 -16.64
N ALA A 273 13.19 -3.18 -15.63
CA ALA A 273 13.02 -3.52 -14.22
C ALA A 273 12.61 -2.28 -13.43
N GLU A 274 11.98 -2.48 -12.27
CA GLU A 274 11.62 -1.43 -11.33
C GLU A 274 12.17 -1.81 -9.93
N HIS A 275 12.65 -0.82 -9.18
CA HIS A 275 13.15 -1.00 -7.81
C HIS A 275 12.87 0.27 -6.98
N GLY A 276 11.81 0.22 -6.16
CA GLY A 276 11.34 1.40 -5.44
C GLY A 276 11.00 2.54 -6.42
N PRO A 277 11.51 3.77 -6.23
CA PRO A 277 11.23 4.91 -7.11
C PRO A 277 12.07 4.93 -8.40
N TRP A 278 12.72 3.82 -8.76
CA TRP A 278 13.66 3.75 -9.88
C TRP A 278 13.19 2.77 -10.96
N SER A 279 13.41 3.16 -12.21
CA SER A 279 13.19 2.35 -13.41
C SER A 279 14.51 2.13 -14.14
N LEU A 280 14.77 0.89 -14.52
CA LEU A 280 15.90 0.49 -15.36
C LEU A 280 15.51 0.66 -16.83
N VAL A 281 16.11 1.63 -17.49
CA VAL A 281 15.77 2.01 -18.86
C VAL A 281 16.74 1.48 -19.92
N ALA A 282 17.95 1.10 -19.51
CA ALA A 282 18.89 0.37 -20.35
C ALA A 282 19.81 -0.51 -19.50
N ARG A 283 20.05 -1.74 -19.97
CA ARG A 283 20.86 -2.78 -19.32
C ARG A 283 22.24 -3.01 -19.96
N GLY A 284 22.71 -2.16 -20.87
CA GLY A 284 23.99 -2.36 -21.59
C GLY A 284 25.21 -2.49 -20.67
N SER A 285 26.43 -2.42 -21.21
CA SER A 285 27.67 -2.48 -20.40
C SER A 285 27.70 -1.47 -19.25
N THR A 286 27.00 -0.36 -19.41
CA THR A 286 26.66 0.58 -18.35
C THR A 286 25.14 0.63 -18.12
N PRO A 287 24.64 0.05 -17.02
CA PRO A 287 23.24 0.17 -16.65
C PRO A 287 22.80 1.63 -16.49
N LYS A 288 21.54 1.91 -16.84
CA LYS A 288 20.92 3.23 -16.77
C LYS A 288 19.63 3.14 -15.96
N TRP A 289 19.72 3.45 -14.68
CA TRP A 289 18.59 3.64 -13.78
C TRP A 289 18.22 5.11 -13.72
N ILE A 290 16.92 5.41 -13.69
CA ILE A 290 16.40 6.77 -13.56
C ILE A 290 15.20 6.76 -12.62
N ARG A 291 14.91 7.90 -11.98
CA ARG A 291 13.69 8.04 -11.18
C ARG A 291 12.46 7.88 -12.07
N THR A 292 11.56 6.99 -11.69
CA THR A 292 10.32 6.68 -12.43
C THR A 292 9.46 7.92 -12.62
N THR A 293 9.51 8.87 -11.68
CA THR A 293 8.79 10.16 -11.74
C THR A 293 9.19 11.06 -12.90
N TYR A 294 10.34 10.81 -13.54
CA TYR A 294 10.78 11.55 -14.73
C TYR A 294 10.28 10.94 -16.04
N LEU A 295 9.68 9.75 -15.97
CA LEU A 295 9.19 9.02 -17.13
C LEU A 295 7.67 9.19 -17.27
N ALA A 296 7.22 9.39 -18.50
CA ALA A 296 5.81 9.35 -18.87
C ALA A 296 5.59 8.39 -20.04
N PRO A 297 4.40 7.76 -20.14
CA PRO A 297 4.06 6.98 -21.31
C PRO A 297 4.02 7.89 -22.54
N VAL A 298 4.59 7.42 -23.64
CA VAL A 298 4.46 8.05 -24.95
C VAL A 298 3.03 7.82 -25.43
N VAL A 299 2.23 8.87 -25.40
CA VAL A 299 0.94 8.86 -26.08
C VAL A 299 1.22 8.91 -27.59
N PRO A 300 0.65 8.00 -28.40
CA PRO A 300 0.76 8.09 -29.86
C PRO A 300 0.36 9.48 -30.34
N THR A 301 1.25 10.13 -31.10
CA THR A 301 1.02 11.46 -31.66
C THR A 301 -0.03 11.42 -32.78
N ALA A 302 -0.20 10.27 -33.43
CA ALA A 302 -1.24 10.01 -34.40
C ALA A 302 -2.53 9.56 -33.69
N SER A 303 -3.46 10.49 -33.50
CA SER A 303 -4.86 10.15 -33.32
C SER A 303 -5.45 9.90 -34.70
N ASN A 304 -5.88 8.67 -34.98
CA ASN A 304 -6.64 8.37 -36.21
C ASN A 304 -8.11 8.82 -36.08
N GLY A 305 -8.46 9.63 -35.07
CA GLY A 305 -9.82 10.08 -34.77
C GLY A 305 -10.75 9.03 -34.18
N ASN A 306 -10.38 7.73 -34.20
CA ASN A 306 -11.26 6.60 -33.85
C ASN A 306 -11.03 6.02 -32.44
N GLU A 307 -10.20 6.65 -31.62
CA GLU A 307 -9.86 6.11 -30.30
C GLU A 307 -10.99 6.41 -29.31
N LYS A 308 -11.63 5.35 -28.81
CA LYS A 308 -12.71 5.49 -27.83
C LYS A 308 -12.15 5.97 -26.49
N PRO A 309 -12.76 6.97 -25.86
CA PRO A 309 -12.45 7.33 -24.47
C PRO A 309 -12.70 6.17 -23.52
N ILE A 310 -11.88 6.06 -22.48
CA ILE A 310 -12.09 5.11 -21.37
C ILE A 310 -13.15 5.61 -20.39
N ARG A 311 -13.34 6.94 -20.31
CA ARG A 311 -14.42 7.59 -19.56
C ARG A 311 -14.93 8.76 -20.39
N THR A 312 -16.24 8.93 -20.45
CA THR A 312 -16.88 10.00 -21.22
C THR A 312 -17.65 10.94 -20.32
N GLY A 313 -17.85 12.17 -20.78
CA GLY A 313 -18.73 13.14 -20.13
C GLY A 313 -18.25 13.52 -18.73
N LEU A 314 -16.93 13.68 -18.53
CA LEU A 314 -16.43 14.32 -17.31
C LEU A 314 -16.46 15.83 -17.47
N MET A 315 -16.39 16.54 -16.36
CA MET A 315 -16.40 17.99 -16.27
C MET A 315 -15.29 18.45 -15.34
N LEU A 316 -14.64 19.56 -15.66
CA LEU A 316 -13.78 20.24 -14.71
C LEU A 316 -14.63 20.86 -13.59
N VAL A 317 -14.33 20.49 -12.34
CA VAL A 317 -15.12 20.90 -11.18
C VAL A 317 -14.43 21.90 -10.26
N THR A 318 -13.16 22.24 -10.50
CA THR A 318 -12.48 23.29 -9.72
C THR A 318 -13.11 24.67 -10.00
N PRO A 319 -13.18 25.59 -9.02
CA PRO A 319 -13.64 26.96 -9.26
C PRO A 319 -12.74 27.68 -10.27
N ASP A 320 -11.43 27.49 -10.11
CA ASP A 320 -10.42 28.10 -10.94
C ASP A 320 -10.08 27.23 -12.15
N SER A 321 -9.73 27.88 -13.25
CA SER A 321 -9.20 27.23 -14.44
C SER A 321 -7.94 26.42 -14.10
N GLN A 322 -7.82 25.24 -14.69
CA GLN A 322 -6.70 24.34 -14.47
C GLN A 322 -5.82 24.25 -15.70
N THR A 323 -4.51 24.26 -15.49
CA THR A 323 -3.53 24.11 -16.55
C THR A 323 -3.56 22.70 -17.12
N LEU A 324 -3.79 22.61 -18.42
CA LEU A 324 -3.59 21.40 -19.19
C LEU A 324 -2.11 21.26 -19.52
N ARG A 325 -1.60 20.04 -19.43
CA ARG A 325 -0.17 19.78 -19.51
C ARG A 325 0.16 18.81 -20.62
N MET A 326 1.31 19.01 -21.25
CA MET A 326 1.79 18.09 -22.27
C MET A 326 2.07 16.68 -21.70
N TYR A 327 2.32 16.57 -20.40
CA TYR A 327 2.68 15.33 -19.70
C TYR A 327 2.05 15.24 -18.31
N PRO A 328 1.90 14.02 -17.75
CA PRO A 328 1.35 13.79 -16.42
C PRO A 328 2.33 14.18 -15.31
N SER A 329 2.64 15.48 -15.18
CA SER A 329 3.57 16.06 -14.22
C SER A 329 3.18 17.49 -13.85
N ASP A 330 3.33 17.88 -12.58
CA ASP A 330 3.02 19.25 -12.10
C ASP A 330 3.98 20.32 -12.64
N THR A 331 5.08 19.91 -13.27
CA THR A 331 6.05 20.78 -13.94
C THR A 331 6.02 20.61 -15.46
N GLY A 332 5.09 19.81 -15.98
CA GLY A 332 4.91 19.64 -17.43
C GLY A 332 4.48 20.94 -18.11
N TRP A 333 4.93 21.13 -19.36
CA TRP A 333 4.62 22.29 -20.19
C TRP A 333 3.12 22.53 -20.29
N SER A 334 2.67 23.78 -20.12
CA SER A 334 1.26 24.19 -20.28
C SER A 334 0.82 24.18 -21.74
N THR A 335 -0.12 23.30 -22.10
CA THR A 335 -0.70 23.20 -23.45
C THR A 335 -2.06 23.90 -23.55
N GLY A 336 -2.42 24.68 -22.53
CA GLY A 336 -3.65 25.45 -22.43
C GLY A 336 -4.24 25.38 -21.04
N THR A 337 -5.47 25.83 -20.91
CA THR A 337 -6.26 25.73 -19.68
C THR A 337 -7.59 25.04 -19.96
N LEU A 338 -8.16 24.46 -18.92
CA LEU A 338 -9.54 23.99 -18.87
C LEU A 338 -10.26 24.86 -17.85
N ASN A 339 -11.45 25.35 -18.17
CA ASN A 339 -12.25 26.20 -17.29
C ASN A 339 -13.31 25.39 -16.55
N HIS A 340 -13.82 25.95 -15.46
CA HIS A 340 -14.92 25.35 -14.72
C HIS A 340 -16.10 25.05 -15.65
N GLY A 341 -16.67 23.84 -15.56
CA GLY A 341 -17.81 23.44 -16.38
C GLY A 341 -17.43 22.89 -17.76
N ASP A 342 -16.19 23.04 -18.21
CA ASP A 342 -15.74 22.45 -19.46
C ASP A 342 -15.82 20.92 -19.38
N ARG A 343 -16.40 20.34 -20.43
CA ARG A 343 -16.55 18.89 -20.54
C ARG A 343 -15.40 18.27 -21.28
N VAL A 344 -14.93 17.13 -20.79
CA VAL A 344 -13.84 16.37 -21.36
C VAL A 344 -14.12 14.88 -21.31
N ASP A 345 -13.62 14.19 -22.31
CA ASP A 345 -13.50 12.74 -22.29
C ASP A 345 -12.08 12.36 -21.86
N VAL A 346 -11.93 11.25 -21.14
CA VAL A 346 -10.61 10.74 -20.71
C VAL A 346 -10.24 9.55 -21.57
N TYR A 347 -9.04 9.62 -22.15
CA TYR A 347 -8.54 8.61 -23.06
C TYR A 347 -7.46 7.72 -22.44
N ALA A 348 -6.81 8.13 -21.36
CA ALA A 348 -5.83 7.35 -20.61
C ALA A 348 -5.65 7.93 -19.20
N GLU A 349 -5.20 7.11 -18.26
CA GLU A 349 -4.83 7.52 -16.91
C GLU A 349 -3.39 7.09 -16.61
N TYR A 350 -2.63 7.95 -15.91
CA TYR A 350 -1.27 7.67 -15.46
C TYR A 350 -1.03 8.28 -14.08
N GLY A 351 -1.05 7.42 -13.05
CA GLY A 351 -1.00 7.87 -11.66
C GLY A 351 -2.13 8.87 -11.37
N PRO A 352 -1.85 10.07 -10.85
CA PRO A 352 -2.88 11.08 -10.55
C PRO A 352 -3.34 11.91 -11.76
N TRP A 353 -2.99 11.51 -12.99
CA TRP A 353 -3.25 12.29 -14.21
C TRP A 353 -4.19 11.58 -15.18
N SER A 354 -5.05 12.36 -15.83
CA SER A 354 -5.97 11.98 -16.89
C SER A 354 -5.59 12.66 -18.21
N LEU A 355 -5.52 11.91 -19.30
CA LEU A 355 -5.32 12.42 -20.65
C LEU A 355 -6.67 12.77 -21.26
N VAL A 356 -6.92 14.06 -21.47
CA VAL A 356 -8.22 14.60 -21.93
C VAL A 356 -8.26 14.97 -23.42
N ALA A 357 -7.11 15.06 -24.07
CA ALA A 357 -7.03 15.19 -25.53
C ALA A 357 -5.78 14.51 -26.07
N ARG A 358 -5.96 13.74 -27.16
CA ARG A 358 -4.89 13.10 -27.93
C ARG A 358 -4.56 13.93 -29.17
N GLY A 359 -3.32 13.87 -29.64
CA GLY A 359 -2.84 14.59 -30.82
C GLY A 359 -1.38 15.03 -30.70
N ALA A 360 -0.94 15.92 -31.59
CA ALA A 360 0.43 16.47 -31.59
C ALA A 360 0.78 17.20 -30.28
N THR A 361 -0.22 17.74 -29.59
CA THR A 361 -0.09 18.36 -28.26
C THR A 361 -1.05 17.68 -27.27
N PRO A 362 -0.63 16.56 -26.64
CA PRO A 362 -1.43 15.90 -25.63
C PRO A 362 -1.82 16.85 -24.49
N LYS A 363 -3.00 16.64 -23.90
CA LYS A 363 -3.49 17.45 -22.79
C LYS A 363 -3.80 16.56 -21.60
N TRP A 364 -2.96 16.65 -20.58
CA TRP A 364 -3.08 15.97 -19.30
C TRP A 364 -3.57 16.93 -18.23
N ILE A 365 -4.38 16.44 -17.31
CA ILE A 365 -4.88 17.19 -16.16
C ILE A 365 -4.89 16.27 -14.94
N ARG A 366 -4.82 16.81 -13.73
CA ARG A 366 -5.00 15.99 -12.53
C ARG A 366 -6.40 15.39 -12.52
N SER A 367 -6.50 14.07 -12.35
CA SER A 367 -7.75 13.33 -12.33
C SER A 367 -8.69 13.83 -11.23
N THR A 368 -8.14 14.37 -10.12
CA THR A 368 -8.89 14.95 -9.01
C THR A 368 -9.67 16.21 -9.37
N TYR A 369 -9.37 16.85 -10.51
CA TYR A 369 -10.10 18.03 -10.97
C TYR A 369 -11.30 17.69 -11.85
N LEU A 370 -11.43 16.42 -12.26
CA LEU A 370 -12.51 15.94 -13.10
C LEU A 370 -13.55 15.19 -12.25
N ALA A 371 -14.83 15.37 -12.55
CA ALA A 371 -15.91 14.55 -12.03
C ALA A 371 -16.95 14.28 -13.12
N PRO A 372 -17.85 13.28 -12.98
CA PRO A 372 -18.94 13.08 -13.94
C PRO A 372 -19.73 14.38 -14.17
N ALA A 373 -19.92 14.75 -15.44
CA ALA A 373 -20.79 15.84 -15.80
C ALA A 373 -22.22 15.44 -15.46
N VAL A 374 -22.78 16.03 -14.41
CA VAL A 374 -24.21 15.90 -14.15
C VAL A 374 -24.93 16.73 -15.22
N PRO A 375 -25.98 16.22 -15.88
CA PRO A 375 -26.78 17.02 -16.80
C PRO A 375 -27.21 18.34 -16.13
N THR A 376 -26.85 19.47 -16.73
CA THR A 376 -27.16 20.82 -16.24
C THR A 376 -28.65 21.17 -16.34
N ALA A 377 -29.48 20.25 -16.85
CA ALA A 377 -30.92 20.39 -16.88
C ALA A 377 -31.54 19.00 -16.69
N ASP A 378 -31.83 18.63 -15.45
CA ASP A 378 -32.77 17.54 -15.23
C ASP A 378 -34.19 18.08 -15.42
N LYS A 379 -34.94 17.50 -16.37
CA LYS A 379 -36.39 17.74 -16.50
C LYS A 379 -37.21 16.90 -15.52
N GLY A 380 -36.55 16.22 -14.56
CA GLY A 380 -37.19 15.47 -13.48
C GLY A 380 -37.62 14.06 -13.87
N THR A 381 -36.95 13.44 -14.86
CA THR A 381 -37.40 12.17 -15.46
C THR A 381 -36.45 10.99 -15.29
N GLU A 382 -35.26 11.20 -14.73
CA GLU A 382 -34.30 10.11 -14.53
C GLU A 382 -34.47 9.39 -13.20
N SER A 383 -34.35 8.06 -13.24
CA SER A 383 -34.45 7.21 -12.05
C SER A 383 -33.15 7.21 -11.23
N PRO A 384 -33.25 7.05 -9.89
CA PRO A 384 -32.08 6.78 -9.04
C PRO A 384 -31.27 5.58 -9.54
N ILE A 385 -29.97 5.59 -9.30
CA ILE A 385 -29.08 4.45 -9.68
C ILE A 385 -29.26 3.24 -8.75
N THR A 386 -30.01 3.41 -7.66
CA THR A 386 -30.33 2.35 -6.71
C THR A 386 -31.73 2.56 -6.14
N THR A 387 -32.41 1.46 -5.82
CA THR A 387 -33.69 1.47 -5.11
C THR A 387 -33.53 1.64 -3.60
N THR A 388 -32.31 1.43 -3.09
CA THR A 388 -31.99 1.64 -1.66
C THR A 388 -32.05 3.12 -1.35
N ARG A 389 -32.90 3.50 -0.39
CA ARG A 389 -32.96 4.88 0.09
C ARG A 389 -31.95 5.09 1.20
N TYR A 390 -31.50 6.33 1.33
CA TYR A 390 -30.54 6.72 2.36
C TYR A 390 -31.15 7.80 3.25
N LYS A 391 -30.75 7.81 4.52
CA LYS A 391 -31.15 8.79 5.50
C LYS A 391 -29.94 9.59 5.98
N VAL A 392 -30.09 10.90 6.08
CA VAL A 392 -29.07 11.79 6.65
C VAL A 392 -28.95 11.55 8.15
N ILE A 393 -27.75 11.24 8.64
CA ILE A 393 -27.52 10.90 10.07
C ILE A 393 -27.02 12.08 10.91
N GLU A 394 -26.41 13.08 10.27
CA GLU A 394 -25.88 14.27 10.94
C GLU A 394 -26.92 15.40 11.03
N SER A 395 -26.73 16.31 12.01
CA SER A 395 -27.66 17.44 12.26
C SER A 395 -27.80 18.39 11.08
N SER A 396 -26.71 18.62 10.35
CA SER A 396 -26.62 19.55 9.23
C SER A 396 -25.53 19.10 8.26
N VAL A 397 -25.90 18.76 7.03
CA VAL A 397 -24.97 18.29 6.00
C VAL A 397 -24.94 19.28 4.84
N SER A 398 -23.77 19.83 4.55
CA SER A 398 -23.57 20.73 3.41
C SER A 398 -23.63 19.94 2.10
N ALA A 399 -24.64 20.23 1.28
CA ALA A 399 -24.73 19.75 -0.09
C ALA A 399 -24.00 20.71 -1.02
N ARG A 400 -23.17 20.16 -1.89
CA ARG A 400 -22.22 20.95 -2.68
C ARG A 400 -22.50 20.83 -4.17
N ILE A 401 -22.15 21.88 -4.92
CA ILE A 401 -22.38 21.91 -6.38
C ILE A 401 -21.56 20.86 -7.16
N TYR A 402 -20.49 20.30 -6.57
CA TYR A 402 -19.67 19.22 -7.12
C TYR A 402 -18.96 18.44 -5.99
N PRO A 403 -18.43 17.21 -6.24
CA PRO A 403 -17.91 16.34 -5.19
C PRO A 403 -16.50 16.72 -4.70
N SER A 404 -16.41 17.84 -3.99
CA SER A 404 -15.17 18.35 -3.36
C SER A 404 -15.46 19.04 -2.04
N ASP A 405 -14.56 18.90 -1.06
CA ASP A 405 -14.68 19.54 0.25
C ASP A 405 -14.54 21.07 0.18
N THR A 406 -13.94 21.59 -0.90
CA THR A 406 -13.80 23.03 -1.18
C THR A 406 -14.90 23.60 -2.06
N ALA A 407 -15.84 22.78 -2.51
CA ALA A 407 -16.91 23.22 -3.41
C ALA A 407 -17.90 24.16 -2.70
N TRP A 408 -18.44 25.15 -3.42
CA TRP A 408 -19.51 25.99 -2.88
C TRP A 408 -20.71 25.14 -2.43
N ILE A 409 -21.29 25.54 -1.31
CA ILE A 409 -22.47 24.88 -0.74
C ILE A 409 -23.68 25.37 -1.53
N SER A 410 -24.37 24.45 -2.21
CA SER A 410 -25.64 24.75 -2.90
C SER A 410 -26.85 24.67 -1.99
N ASP A 411 -26.77 23.84 -0.95
CA ASP A 411 -27.89 23.56 -0.05
C ASP A 411 -27.41 22.92 1.25
N THR A 412 -28.30 22.78 2.23
CA THR A 412 -28.04 22.10 3.49
C THR A 412 -29.13 21.08 3.78
N LEU A 413 -28.74 19.82 3.98
CA LEU A 413 -29.65 18.73 4.32
C LEU A 413 -29.76 18.57 5.84
N LYS A 414 -30.96 18.20 6.30
CA LYS A 414 -31.27 18.04 7.73
C LYS A 414 -31.25 16.58 8.15
N LYS A 415 -30.93 16.33 9.42
CA LYS A 415 -31.00 15.00 10.01
C LYS A 415 -32.35 14.34 9.74
N GLY A 416 -32.30 13.11 9.29
CA GLY A 416 -33.46 12.27 9.05
C GLY A 416 -34.12 12.45 7.69
N GLN A 417 -33.66 13.40 6.87
CA GLN A 417 -34.10 13.52 5.49
C GLN A 417 -33.77 12.25 4.71
N VAL A 418 -34.78 11.71 4.02
CA VAL A 418 -34.63 10.56 3.13
C VAL A 418 -34.27 11.08 1.75
N ILE A 419 -33.25 10.48 1.14
CA ILE A 419 -32.68 10.88 -0.14
C ILE A 419 -32.48 9.66 -1.04
N ASP A 420 -32.65 9.89 -2.33
CA ASP A 420 -32.31 8.94 -3.38
C ASP A 420 -30.91 9.24 -3.92
N ILE A 421 -30.21 8.20 -4.38
CA ILE A 421 -28.87 8.34 -4.94
C ILE A 421 -28.95 8.27 -6.45
N TYR A 422 -28.42 9.30 -7.10
CA TYR A 422 -28.47 9.44 -8.54
C TYR A 422 -27.11 9.26 -9.21
N ALA A 423 -26.01 9.42 -8.49
CA ALA A 423 -24.67 9.09 -8.98
C ALA A 423 -23.72 8.91 -7.80
N GLU A 424 -22.59 8.25 -8.04
CA GLU A 424 -21.52 8.12 -7.06
C GLU A 424 -20.19 8.58 -7.68
N TYR A 425 -19.36 9.24 -6.88
CA TYR A 425 -18.01 9.60 -7.27
C TYR A 425 -17.07 9.62 -6.05
N GLY A 426 -16.15 8.66 -5.98
CA GLY A 426 -15.28 8.48 -4.82
C GLY A 426 -16.10 8.35 -3.53
N ASP A 427 -15.84 9.24 -2.57
CA ASP A 427 -16.55 9.32 -1.27
C ASP A 427 -17.80 10.20 -1.31
N TRP A 428 -18.34 10.50 -2.49
CA TRP A 428 -19.50 11.38 -2.66
C TRP A 428 -20.69 10.69 -3.34
N TYR A 429 -21.89 11.07 -2.94
CA TYR A 429 -23.15 10.79 -3.61
C TYR A 429 -23.77 12.06 -4.18
N LEU A 430 -24.34 11.95 -5.38
CA LEU A 430 -25.24 12.93 -5.94
C LEU A 430 -26.66 12.60 -5.49
N VAL A 431 -27.28 13.52 -4.74
CA VAL A 431 -28.54 13.27 -4.02
C VAL A 431 -29.71 14.10 -4.53
N ALA A 432 -29.44 15.08 -5.40
CA ALA A 432 -30.46 15.76 -6.17
C ALA A 432 -29.88 16.30 -7.47
N ARG A 433 -30.70 16.28 -8.51
CA ARG A 433 -30.44 16.87 -9.82
C ARG A 433 -31.51 17.95 -10.06
N GLY A 434 -31.09 19.17 -10.40
CA GLY A 434 -31.95 20.34 -10.54
C GLY A 434 -31.17 21.50 -11.18
N ARG A 435 -31.55 22.77 -10.94
CA ARG A 435 -30.77 23.94 -11.42
C ARG A 435 -29.31 23.92 -10.94
N THR A 436 -29.06 23.33 -9.76
CA THR A 436 -27.73 23.10 -9.21
C THR A 436 -27.64 21.67 -8.69
N SER A 437 -26.52 20.99 -8.95
CA SER A 437 -26.26 19.65 -8.42
C SER A 437 -26.06 19.70 -6.90
N LYS A 438 -26.40 18.60 -6.21
CA LYS A 438 -26.21 18.45 -4.76
C LYS A 438 -25.43 17.18 -4.46
N TRP A 439 -24.15 17.35 -4.14
CA TRP A 439 -23.22 16.30 -3.75
C TRP A 439 -23.00 16.31 -2.23
N VAL A 440 -23.03 15.15 -1.60
CA VAL A 440 -22.76 14.97 -0.16
C VAL A 440 -21.82 13.78 0.06
N LYS A 441 -21.06 13.78 1.16
CA LYS A 441 -20.18 12.67 1.49
C LYS A 441 -20.98 11.41 1.81
N LYS A 442 -20.43 10.23 1.51
CA LYS A 442 -21.09 8.94 1.79
C LYS A 442 -21.23 8.66 3.29
N ASN A 443 -20.27 9.09 4.10
CA ASN A 443 -20.20 8.81 5.54
C ASN A 443 -21.27 9.53 6.39
N VAL A 444 -21.96 10.53 5.83
CA VAL A 444 -23.04 11.26 6.53
C VAL A 444 -24.43 10.68 6.23
N LEU A 445 -24.47 9.52 5.57
CA LEU A 445 -25.69 8.86 5.10
C LEU A 445 -25.72 7.40 5.56
N GLN A 446 -26.92 6.90 5.85
CA GLN A 446 -27.16 5.51 6.23
C GLN A 446 -28.27 4.90 5.37
N ALA A 447 -28.02 3.72 4.81
CA ALA A 447 -29.04 2.98 4.07
C ALA A 447 -30.20 2.56 5.00
N ILE A 448 -31.44 2.64 4.52
CA ILE A 448 -32.65 2.31 5.27
C ILE A 448 -33.53 1.28 4.57
#